data_AF-A0A1V4D6C2-F1
#
_entry.id   AF-A0A1V4D6C2-F1
#
_cell.length_a   1.000
_cell.length_b   1.000
_cell.length_c   1.000
_cell.angle_alpha   90.00
_cell.angle_beta   90.00
_cell.angle_gamma   90.00
#
_symmetry.space_group_name_H-M   'P 1'
#
loop_
_entity.id
_entity.type
_entity.pdbx_description
1 polymer ?
#
loop_
_entity_poly.entity_id
_entity_poly.type
_entity_poly.pdbx_seq_one_letter_code
_entity_poly.pdbx_strand_id
1 'polypeptide(L)'
;MPESYWEPTGRPGDFGPLGPWTLELTTYRACTDTVVRCLPVVLQGHVIGYLWASETEDAAGYVSRGGTGAVGFDAGGPWYRRLKEAWDASFSAWEAVQLWVGEPEDSVAGAIPDDAEDLVLPNSQAARCLASHADNYERRRM
;
A
#
# COMPACT_ATOMS: atom_id res chain seq x y z
N MET A 1 41.45 -30.30 22.44
CA MET A 1 40.16 -29.78 21.97
C MET A 1 40.41 -28.37 21.49
N PRO A 2 40.38 -28.07 20.18
CA PRO A 2 40.77 -26.76 19.67
C PRO A 2 39.65 -25.73 19.84
N GLU A 3 40.05 -24.56 20.33
CA GLU A 3 39.25 -23.35 20.46
C GLU A 3 38.95 -22.77 19.06
N SER A 4 37.67 -22.58 18.74
CA SER A 4 37.24 -22.04 17.46
C SER A 4 37.46 -20.53 17.41
N TYR A 5 38.58 -20.13 16.83
CA TYR A 5 38.92 -18.76 16.47
C TYR A 5 38.10 -18.35 15.24
N TRP A 6 37.08 -17.51 15.43
CA TRP A 6 36.42 -16.82 14.34
C TRP A 6 37.07 -15.43 14.21
N GLU A 7 37.75 -15.19 13.09
CA GLU A 7 38.12 -13.85 12.64
C GLU A 7 37.23 -13.48 11.45
N PRO A 8 36.42 -12.41 11.52
CA PRO A 8 35.86 -11.83 10.33
C PRO A 8 36.94 -10.95 9.68
N THR A 9 37.60 -11.43 8.63
CA THR A 9 38.55 -10.62 7.84
C THR A 9 37.87 -9.60 6.90
N GLY A 10 36.60 -9.27 7.14
CA GLY A 10 35.91 -8.17 6.46
C GLY A 10 36.00 -6.87 7.27
N ARG A 11 36.60 -5.82 6.68
CA ARG A 11 36.47 -4.45 7.20
C ARG A 11 34.98 -4.08 7.22
N PRO A 12 34.42 -3.50 8.30
CA PRO A 12 33.07 -2.98 8.27
C PRO A 12 32.98 -1.90 7.18
N GLY A 13 32.31 -2.21 6.07
CA GLY A 13 32.19 -1.34 4.89
C GLY A 13 32.65 -1.96 3.57
N ASP A 14 33.30 -3.13 3.58
CA ASP A 14 33.66 -3.88 2.37
C ASP A 14 32.50 -4.82 1.98
N PHE A 15 31.44 -4.25 1.44
CA PHE A 15 30.55 -5.00 0.56
C PHE A 15 31.17 -4.92 -0.83
N GLY A 16 31.37 -6.05 -1.53
CA GLY A 16 32.06 -6.14 -2.83
C GLY A 16 31.44 -5.29 -3.96
N PRO A 17 31.47 -5.68 -5.25
CA PRO A 17 30.89 -4.87 -6.32
C PRO A 17 29.34 -4.84 -6.23
N LEU A 18 28.80 -4.12 -5.24
CA LEU A 18 27.40 -3.72 -5.11
C LEU A 18 27.14 -2.54 -6.05
N GLY A 19 27.35 -2.75 -7.34
CA GLY A 19 26.97 -1.81 -8.38
C GLY A 19 25.80 -2.34 -9.21
N PRO A 20 24.74 -1.56 -9.50
CA PRO A 20 24.21 -0.41 -8.79
C PRO A 20 22.98 -0.80 -7.94
N TRP A 21 22.46 0.16 -7.19
CA TRP A 21 21.20 0.10 -6.47
C TRP A 21 19.98 0.03 -7.40
N THR A 22 19.88 -0.99 -8.26
CA THR A 22 18.56 -1.47 -8.67
C THR A 22 18.10 -2.34 -7.53
N LEU A 23 17.46 -1.73 -6.52
CA LEU A 23 16.53 -2.46 -5.68
C LEU A 23 15.59 -3.16 -6.66
N GLU A 24 15.80 -4.45 -6.93
CA GLU A 24 14.79 -5.24 -7.61
C GLU A 24 13.58 -5.16 -6.69
N LEU A 25 12.65 -4.29 -7.07
CA LEU A 25 11.46 -4.05 -6.29
C LEU A 25 10.75 -5.40 -6.23
N THR A 26 10.54 -5.90 -5.03
CA THR A 26 9.82 -7.16 -4.81
C THR A 26 8.31 -6.91 -4.63
N THR A 27 7.92 -5.63 -4.66
CA THR A 27 6.57 -5.09 -4.53
C THR A 27 6.57 -3.62 -4.95
N TYR A 28 5.38 -3.03 -5.12
CA TYR A 28 5.23 -1.59 -5.39
C TYR A 28 5.85 -0.72 -4.29
N ARG A 29 6.31 0.47 -4.67
CA ARG A 29 6.84 1.46 -3.74
C ARG A 29 5.75 1.95 -2.79
N ALA A 30 6.04 1.92 -1.49
CA ALA A 30 5.09 2.32 -0.44
C ALA A 30 4.92 3.85 -0.27
N CYS A 31 5.68 4.65 -1.00
CA CYS A 31 5.56 6.11 -1.01
C CYS A 31 5.92 6.67 -2.39
N THR A 32 5.32 7.79 -2.74
CA THR A 32 5.67 8.55 -3.93
C THR A 32 5.35 10.03 -3.73
N ASP A 33 6.15 10.89 -4.36
CA ASP A 33 5.95 12.33 -4.46
C ASP A 33 5.17 12.72 -5.74
N THR A 34 4.79 11.76 -6.58
CA THR A 34 3.97 11.96 -7.78
C THR A 34 2.47 11.83 -7.46
N VAL A 35 1.65 12.30 -8.40
CA VAL A 35 0.19 12.23 -8.29
C VAL A 35 -0.27 10.78 -8.16
N VAL A 36 -1.15 10.53 -7.20
CA VAL A 36 -1.75 9.21 -6.93
C VAL A 36 -3.26 9.29 -6.99
N ARG A 37 -3.90 8.23 -7.45
CA ARG A 37 -5.35 8.03 -7.35
C ARG A 37 -5.67 7.18 -6.14
N CYS A 38 -6.72 7.56 -5.43
CA CYS A 38 -7.17 6.88 -4.23
C CYS A 38 -8.61 6.42 -4.40
N LEU A 39 -8.87 5.17 -4.04
CA LEU A 39 -10.18 4.55 -4.05
C LEU A 39 -10.57 4.12 -2.62
N PRO A 40 -11.82 4.35 -2.20
CA PRO A 40 -12.32 3.91 -0.91
C PRO A 40 -12.45 2.38 -0.85
N VAL A 41 -12.02 1.80 0.27
CA VAL A 41 -12.27 0.40 0.60
C VAL A 41 -13.42 0.35 1.60
N VAL A 42 -14.48 -0.36 1.23
CA VAL A 42 -15.72 -0.48 2.00
C VAL A 42 -15.88 -1.90 2.52
N LEU A 43 -16.25 -2.02 3.79
CA LEU A 43 -16.63 -3.28 4.43
C LEU A 43 -17.97 -3.08 5.12
N GLN A 44 -18.96 -3.91 4.80
CA GLN A 44 -20.32 -3.84 5.36
C GLN A 44 -20.92 -2.42 5.23
N GLY A 45 -20.68 -1.77 4.09
CA GLY A 45 -21.16 -0.41 3.81
C GLY A 45 -20.39 0.72 4.50
N HIS A 46 -19.32 0.44 5.26
CA HIS A 46 -18.49 1.43 5.93
C HIS A 46 -17.11 1.54 5.28
N VAL A 47 -16.64 2.76 5.02
CA VAL A 47 -15.27 2.98 4.53
C VAL A 47 -14.28 2.64 5.64
N ILE A 48 -13.49 1.60 5.45
CA ILE A 48 -12.49 1.12 6.42
C ILE A 48 -11.06 1.57 6.09
N GLY A 49 -10.83 2.01 4.86
CA GLY A 49 -9.53 2.42 4.37
C GLY A 49 -9.58 2.98 2.96
N TYR A 50 -8.40 3.29 2.43
CA TYR A 50 -8.22 3.74 1.06
C TYR A 50 -7.07 2.97 0.42
N LEU A 51 -7.30 2.50 -0.79
CA LEU A 51 -6.26 1.96 -1.65
C LEU A 51 -5.80 3.06 -2.58
N TRP A 52 -4.49 3.26 -2.71
CA TRP A 52 -3.94 4.29 -3.57
C TRP A 52 -2.88 3.73 -4.49
N ALA A 53 -2.77 4.29 -5.68
CA ALA A 53 -1.75 3.94 -6.67
C ALA A 53 -1.38 5.12 -7.55
N SER A 54 -0.13 5.16 -8.01
CA SER A 54 0.33 6.08 -9.03
C SER A 54 0.04 5.51 -10.42
N GLU A 55 -0.34 6.37 -11.36
CA GLU A 55 -0.48 6.02 -12.78
C GLU A 55 0.87 6.07 -13.52
N THR A 56 1.83 6.82 -12.99
CA THR A 56 3.11 7.10 -13.66
C THR A 56 4.27 6.28 -13.10
N GLU A 57 4.14 5.79 -11.88
CA GLU A 57 5.16 5.02 -11.18
C GLU A 57 4.58 3.74 -10.59
N ASP A 58 5.43 2.76 -10.38
CA ASP A 58 5.10 1.53 -9.66
C ASP A 58 5.04 1.75 -8.15
N ALA A 59 4.12 2.63 -7.72
CA ALA A 59 3.87 2.98 -6.34
C ALA A 59 2.40 2.76 -6.00
N ALA A 60 2.13 1.88 -5.04
CA ALA A 60 0.80 1.58 -4.56
C ALA A 60 0.85 1.22 -3.08
N GLY A 61 -0.27 1.44 -2.39
CA GLY A 61 -0.38 1.06 -1.01
C GLY A 61 -1.80 1.13 -0.50
N TYR A 62 -2.01 0.42 0.60
CA TYR A 62 -3.21 0.55 1.41
C TYR A 62 -2.92 1.47 2.60
N VAL A 63 -3.90 2.30 2.95
CA VAL A 63 -3.91 3.06 4.18
C VAL A 63 -5.24 2.88 4.90
N SER A 64 -5.17 2.51 6.18
CA SER A 64 -6.35 2.38 7.02
C SER A 64 -6.96 3.75 7.33
N ARG A 65 -8.28 3.81 7.38
CA ARG A 65 -9.00 5.03 7.75
C ARG A 65 -8.93 5.21 9.27
N GLY A 66 -8.69 6.45 9.72
CA GLY A 66 -8.80 6.83 11.12
C GLY A 66 -10.19 6.50 11.68
N GLY A 67 -10.25 6.14 12.97
CA GLY A 67 -11.51 5.81 13.65
C GLY A 67 -12.01 4.37 13.47
N THR A 68 -11.42 3.58 12.57
CA THR A 68 -11.85 2.20 12.28
C THR A 68 -11.24 1.14 13.20
N GLY A 69 -10.21 1.50 13.98
CA GLY A 69 -9.56 0.61 14.95
C GLY A 69 -8.91 -0.61 14.28
N ALA A 70 -9.12 -1.78 14.88
CA ALA A 70 -8.54 -3.04 14.41
C ALA A 70 -9.02 -3.42 13.00
N VAL A 71 -10.28 -3.14 12.66
CA VAL A 71 -10.87 -3.52 11.36
C VAL A 71 -10.09 -2.94 10.19
N GLY A 72 -9.81 -1.65 10.20
CA GLY A 72 -9.05 -1.01 9.13
C GLY A 72 -7.58 -1.47 9.08
N PHE A 73 -7.01 -1.84 10.23
CA PHE A 73 -5.65 -2.38 10.30
C PHE A 73 -5.57 -3.82 9.73
N ASP A 74 -6.50 -4.68 10.14
CA ASP A 74 -6.54 -6.10 9.74
C ASP A 74 -6.80 -6.24 8.23
N ALA A 75 -7.56 -5.33 7.63
CA ALA A 75 -7.76 -5.26 6.18
C ALA A 75 -6.46 -5.02 5.39
N GLY A 76 -5.44 -4.42 6.00
CA GLY A 76 -4.18 -4.10 5.31
C GLY A 76 -3.42 -5.33 4.85
N GLY A 77 -3.36 -6.39 5.66
CA GLY A 77 -2.65 -7.62 5.31
C GLY A 77 -3.14 -8.25 3.99
N PRO A 78 -4.45 -8.50 3.84
CA PRO A 78 -5.04 -8.95 2.59
C PRO A 78 -4.76 -8.04 1.39
N TRP A 79 -4.85 -6.71 1.55
CA TRP A 79 -4.57 -5.78 0.47
C TRP A 79 -3.10 -5.79 0.02
N TYR A 80 -2.15 -5.87 0.95
CA TYR A 80 -0.73 -5.99 0.60
C TYR A 80 -0.43 -7.30 -0.13
N ARG A 81 -1.09 -8.39 0.24
CA ARG A 81 -0.97 -9.66 -0.48
C ARG A 81 -1.54 -9.56 -1.89
N ARG A 82 -2.72 -8.95 -2.08
CA ARG A 82 -3.33 -8.72 -3.41
C ARG A 82 -2.45 -7.85 -4.31
N LEU A 83 -1.88 -6.77 -3.75
CA LEU A 83 -0.91 -5.93 -4.47
C LEU A 83 0.35 -6.72 -4.84
N LYS A 84 0.84 -7.58 -3.95
CA LYS A 84 1.97 -8.46 -4.26
C LYS A 84 1.64 -9.45 -5.38
N GLU A 85 0.48 -10.08 -5.37
CA GLU A 85 0.03 -10.98 -6.44
C GLU A 85 -0.03 -10.26 -7.79
N ALA A 86 -0.50 -9.01 -7.81
CA ALA A 86 -0.50 -8.18 -9.02
C ALA A 86 0.90 -7.79 -9.49
N TRP A 87 1.82 -7.51 -8.56
CA TRP A 87 3.24 -7.29 -8.85
C TRP A 87 3.90 -8.52 -9.47
N ASP A 88 3.70 -9.70 -8.88
CA ASP A 88 4.22 -10.96 -9.41
C ASP A 88 3.63 -11.29 -10.80
N ALA A 89 2.41 -10.82 -11.09
CA ALA A 89 1.79 -10.88 -12.40
C ALA A 89 2.20 -9.73 -13.36
N SER A 90 3.15 -8.87 -12.97
CA SER A 90 3.68 -7.75 -13.76
C SER A 90 2.66 -6.68 -14.16
N PHE A 91 1.61 -6.48 -13.38
CA PHE A 91 0.69 -5.36 -13.58
C PHE A 91 1.30 -4.04 -13.09
N SER A 92 0.93 -2.93 -13.71
CA SER A 92 1.24 -1.61 -13.14
C SER A 92 0.47 -1.37 -11.84
N ALA A 93 0.95 -0.45 -11.01
CA ALA A 93 0.31 -0.08 -9.74
C ALA A 93 -1.18 0.29 -9.90
N TRP A 94 -1.52 1.05 -10.95
CA TRP A 94 -2.91 1.45 -11.20
C TRP A 94 -3.78 0.31 -11.73
N GLU A 95 -3.26 -0.49 -12.66
CA GLU A 95 -3.98 -1.68 -13.14
C GLU A 95 -4.26 -2.66 -12.00
N ALA A 96 -3.29 -2.85 -11.10
CA ALA A 96 -3.46 -3.69 -9.92
C ALA A 96 -4.65 -3.26 -9.06
N VAL A 97 -4.83 -1.95 -8.83
CA VAL A 97 -5.97 -1.41 -8.08
C VAL A 97 -7.28 -1.62 -8.85
N GLN A 98 -7.28 -1.33 -10.15
CA GLN A 98 -8.44 -1.47 -11.03
C GLN A 98 -8.97 -2.90 -11.13
N LEU A 99 -8.09 -3.91 -11.08
CA LEU A 99 -8.49 -5.32 -11.06
C LEU A 99 -9.40 -5.68 -9.88
N TRP A 100 -9.32 -4.94 -8.77
CA TRP A 100 -10.12 -5.18 -7.58
C TRP A 100 -11.36 -4.27 -7.45
N VAL A 101 -11.59 -3.39 -8.42
CA VAL A 101 -12.79 -2.54 -8.47
C VAL A 101 -13.98 -3.39 -8.87
N GLY A 102 -15.04 -3.38 -8.06
CA GLY A 102 -16.25 -4.17 -8.29
C GLY A 102 -16.14 -5.65 -7.93
N GLU A 103 -14.97 -6.10 -7.45
CA GLU A 103 -14.81 -7.46 -6.93
C GLU A 103 -15.63 -7.67 -5.65
N PRO A 104 -16.08 -8.91 -5.38
CA PRO A 104 -16.92 -9.20 -4.24
C PRO A 104 -16.25 -8.84 -2.90
N GLU A 105 -17.07 -8.36 -1.96
CA GLU A 105 -16.63 -8.00 -0.62
C GLU A 105 -15.97 -9.19 0.10
N ASP A 106 -14.71 -9.00 0.50
CA ASP A 106 -14.01 -9.91 1.39
C ASP A 106 -14.37 -9.61 2.84
N SER A 107 -14.57 -10.64 3.65
CA SER A 107 -15.02 -10.50 5.04
C SER A 107 -14.03 -9.78 5.95
N VAL A 108 -12.76 -9.65 5.55
CA VAL A 108 -11.70 -8.96 6.29
C VAL A 108 -11.21 -7.73 5.53
N ALA A 109 -10.99 -7.86 4.22
CA ALA A 109 -10.41 -6.80 3.40
C ALA A 109 -11.44 -5.78 2.89
N GLY A 110 -12.72 -6.13 2.89
CA GLY A 110 -13.76 -5.37 2.20
C GLY A 110 -13.67 -5.49 0.68
N ALA A 111 -14.33 -4.58 -0.02
CA ALA A 111 -14.30 -4.39 -1.47
C ALA A 111 -14.15 -2.92 -1.83
N ILE A 112 -13.74 -2.69 -3.08
CA ILE A 112 -13.81 -1.37 -3.70
C ILE A 112 -15.12 -1.36 -4.51
N PRO A 113 -16.09 -0.48 -4.21
CA PRO A 113 -17.33 -0.41 -4.97
C PRO A 113 -17.08 -0.08 -6.44
N ASP A 114 -17.93 -0.56 -7.34
CA ASP A 114 -17.80 -0.30 -8.79
C ASP A 114 -18.04 1.18 -9.15
N ASP A 115 -18.89 1.86 -8.38
CA ASP A 115 -19.18 3.30 -8.50
C ASP A 115 -18.22 4.16 -7.65
N ALA A 116 -17.10 3.59 -7.17
CA ALA A 116 -16.14 4.34 -6.38
C ALA A 116 -15.48 5.45 -7.20
N GLU A 117 -15.62 6.70 -6.75
CA GLU A 117 -14.96 7.84 -7.38
C GLU A 117 -13.46 7.86 -7.08
N ASP A 118 -12.65 7.96 -8.15
CA ASP A 118 -11.21 8.19 -8.05
C ASP A 118 -10.93 9.55 -7.41
N LEU A 119 -10.29 9.55 -6.25
CA LEU A 119 -9.76 10.77 -5.63
C LEU A 119 -8.32 11.00 -6.08
N VAL A 120 -8.10 12.03 -6.90
CA VAL A 120 -6.76 12.43 -7.35
C VAL A 120 -6.07 13.24 -6.25
N LEU A 121 -4.96 12.73 -5.74
CA LEU A 121 -4.16 13.36 -4.69
C LEU A 121 -2.74 13.64 -5.18
N PRO A 122 -2.08 14.69 -4.67
CA PRO A 122 -0.78 15.11 -5.18
C PRO A 122 0.36 14.12 -4.86
N ASN A 123 0.22 13.28 -3.84
CA ASN A 123 1.22 12.30 -3.41
C ASN A 123 0.66 11.28 -2.41
N SER A 124 1.42 10.23 -2.10
CA SER A 124 1.03 9.19 -1.13
C SER A 124 0.85 9.75 0.28
N GLN A 125 1.54 10.84 0.63
CA GLN A 125 1.39 11.49 1.94
C GLN A 125 0.02 12.17 2.07
N ALA A 126 -0.49 12.78 1.00
CA ALA A 126 -1.84 13.33 0.96
C ALA A 126 -2.90 12.23 1.13
N ALA A 127 -2.70 11.04 0.54
CA ALA A 127 -3.56 9.87 0.78
C ALA A 127 -3.57 9.47 2.27
N ARG A 128 -2.39 9.46 2.89
CA ARG A 128 -2.25 9.14 4.32
C ARG A 128 -2.90 10.20 5.22
N CYS A 129 -2.77 11.47 4.87
CA CYS A 129 -3.44 12.57 5.55
C CYS A 129 -4.96 12.46 5.40
N LEU A 130 -5.48 12.19 4.20
CA LEU A 130 -6.91 12.00 3.94
C LEU A 130 -7.47 10.87 4.82
N ALA A 131 -6.83 9.70 4.81
CA ALA A 131 -7.24 8.55 5.60
C ALA A 131 -7.24 8.85 7.10
N SER A 132 -6.25 9.62 7.58
CA SER A 132 -6.16 10.04 8.99
C SER A 132 -7.21 11.09 9.37
N HIS A 133 -7.63 11.95 8.43
CA HIS A 133 -8.56 13.06 8.68
C HIS A 133 -10.01 12.77 8.28
N ALA A 134 -10.30 11.62 7.66
CA ALA A 134 -11.65 11.25 7.25
C ALA A 134 -12.67 11.15 8.41
N ASP A 135 -12.22 11.18 9.67
CA ASP A 135 -13.06 11.40 10.87
C ASP A 135 -13.77 12.78 10.84
N ASN A 136 -13.19 13.80 10.19
CA ASN A 136 -13.70 15.17 10.19
C ASN A 136 -14.79 15.43 9.14
N TYR A 137 -14.90 14.61 8.09
CA TYR A 137 -15.88 14.85 7.02
C TYR A 137 -17.30 14.43 7.44
N GLU A 138 -17.42 13.37 8.24
CA GLU A 138 -18.71 12.90 8.77
C GLU A 138 -19.24 13.79 9.91
N ARG A 139 -18.37 14.45 10.69
CA ARG A 139 -18.79 15.42 11.71
C ARG A 139 -19.21 16.79 11.19
N ARG A 140 -18.93 17.11 9.92
CA ARG A 140 -19.33 18.39 9.28
C ARG A 140 -20.63 18.31 8.49
N ARG A 141 -21.26 17.13 8.43
CA ARG A 141 -22.57 16.90 7.78
C ARG A 141 -23.73 16.71 8.78
N MET A 142 -23.51 16.96 10.07
CA MET A 142 -24.54 17.08 11.11
C MET A 142 -24.75 18.54 11.51
#